data_AF-A0A7S1GNA6-F1
#
_entry.id   AF-A0A7S1GNA6-F1
#
_cell.length_a   1.000
_cell.length_b   1.000
_cell.length_c   1.000
_cell.angle_alpha   90.00
_cell.angle_beta   90.00
_cell.angle_gamma   90.00
#
_symmetry.space_group_name_H-M   'P 1'
#
loop_
_entity.id
_entity.type
_entity.pdbx_description
1 polymer ?
#
loop_
_entity_poly.entity_id
_entity_poly.type
_entity_poly.pdbx_seq_one_letter_code
_entity_poly.pdbx_strand_id
1 'polypeptide(L)'
;RALEPEDVDEEAESRVALLPEETRKRLKVWQQGLIEEEAKELAEDLILVRRWLPRGMMMETESWIEDSLFVERLEDKDLLTGRMLTWLCLLEILDSASSQQHVRGSFSIYLRNSGAANLILNLVLLFLPLDRATGGSKKRTPISSSELWEESSMEPSTLAPHVLQKTAQVLPTLTKLWWEEFCPKSLSDAVSQFVEDRIAPEALRLELQRIESATGMGEMTISGSIFTREVSATYEQDDCQLSVVITVPSNFPLRNVEVDGRKTLGIPEKRWKRWALMIRMMLNNQDGTLLDALQLWKENVDKEFEGVEPCPVCYSVLSVKTHELPTLQCKTCKNKFHASCLYKWFNTSGKSQCVLCQQPWSGTHVG
;
A
#
# COMPACT_ATOMS: atom_id res chain seq x y z
N ARG A 1 -30.91 -2.54 -21.72
CA ARG A 1 -30.43 -1.57 -22.72
C ARG A 1 -28.99 -1.31 -22.34
N ALA A 2 -28.02 -1.74 -23.16
CA ALA A 2 -26.62 -1.41 -22.90
C ALA A 2 -26.50 0.13 -22.96
N LEU A 3 -25.90 0.74 -21.95
CA LEU A 3 -25.65 2.19 -21.93
C LEU A 3 -24.72 2.51 -23.11
N GLU A 4 -25.03 3.54 -23.88
CA GLU A 4 -24.17 3.98 -24.97
C GLU A 4 -22.90 4.62 -24.37
N PRO A 5 -21.74 4.57 -25.05
CA PRO A 5 -20.49 5.12 -24.51
C PRO A 5 -20.59 6.60 -24.09
N GLU A 6 -21.40 7.38 -24.81
CA GLU A 6 -21.66 8.80 -24.51
C GLU A 6 -22.42 8.99 -23.18
N ASP A 7 -23.35 8.07 -22.84
CA ASP A 7 -24.10 8.11 -21.57
C ASP A 7 -23.19 7.81 -20.36
N VAL A 8 -22.16 6.98 -20.56
CA VAL A 8 -21.21 6.59 -19.50
C VAL A 8 -20.23 7.73 -19.19
N ASP A 9 -19.76 8.44 -20.21
CA ASP A 9 -18.85 9.57 -20.02
C ASP A 9 -19.58 10.78 -19.39
N GLU A 10 -20.86 11.06 -19.73
CA GLU A 10 -21.66 12.10 -19.04
C GLU A 10 -21.89 11.78 -17.55
N GLU A 11 -22.16 10.52 -17.22
CA GLU A 11 -22.35 10.09 -15.83
C GLU A 11 -21.04 10.16 -15.02
N ALA A 12 -19.90 9.83 -15.65
CA ALA A 12 -18.59 9.98 -15.04
C ALA A 12 -18.22 11.45 -14.79
N GLU A 13 -18.45 12.35 -15.74
CA GLU A 13 -18.23 13.79 -15.58
C GLU A 13 -19.10 14.39 -14.45
N SER A 14 -20.36 13.95 -14.35
CA SER A 14 -21.27 14.32 -13.26
C SER A 14 -20.74 13.90 -11.88
N ARG A 15 -20.10 12.73 -11.77
CA ARG A 15 -19.51 12.25 -10.51
C ARG A 15 -18.25 13.01 -10.11
N VAL A 16 -17.42 13.44 -11.07
CA VAL A 16 -16.24 14.28 -10.80
C VAL A 16 -16.63 15.62 -10.16
N ALA A 17 -17.83 16.14 -10.44
CA ALA A 17 -18.35 17.35 -9.79
C ALA A 17 -18.49 17.24 -8.26
N LEU A 18 -18.48 16.02 -7.70
CA LEU A 18 -18.51 15.77 -6.24
C LEU A 18 -17.20 16.15 -5.54
N LEU A 19 -16.08 16.19 -6.27
CA LEU A 19 -14.77 16.61 -5.78
C LEU A 19 -14.72 18.12 -5.50
N PRO A 20 -13.91 18.59 -4.51
CA PRO A 20 -13.63 20.02 -4.35
C PRO A 20 -13.10 20.66 -5.63
N GLU A 21 -13.36 21.95 -5.83
CA GLU A 21 -12.95 22.65 -7.06
C GLU A 21 -11.44 22.57 -7.28
N GLU A 22 -10.66 22.78 -6.21
CA GLU A 22 -9.20 22.76 -6.30
C GLU A 22 -8.67 21.35 -6.60
N THR A 23 -9.25 20.32 -5.97
CA THR A 23 -8.96 18.92 -6.29
C THR A 23 -9.24 18.60 -7.76
N ARG A 24 -10.31 19.14 -8.36
CA ARG A 24 -10.58 18.96 -9.79
C ARG A 24 -9.53 19.62 -10.68
N LYS A 25 -9.03 20.81 -10.30
CA LYS A 25 -7.94 21.47 -11.03
C LYS A 25 -6.66 20.63 -10.96
N ARG A 26 -6.34 20.10 -9.78
CA ARG A 26 -5.18 19.22 -9.55
C ARG A 26 -5.31 17.89 -10.28
N LEU A 27 -6.50 17.29 -10.31
CA LEU A 27 -6.78 16.07 -11.08
C LEU A 27 -6.42 16.26 -12.57
N LYS A 28 -6.79 17.39 -13.17
CA LYS A 28 -6.40 17.68 -14.56
C LYS A 28 -4.89 17.74 -14.77
N VAL A 29 -4.13 18.16 -13.77
CA VAL A 29 -2.66 18.16 -13.81
C VAL A 29 -2.13 16.75 -13.64
N TRP A 30 -2.68 15.97 -12.70
CA TRP A 30 -2.26 14.58 -12.45
C TRP A 30 -2.58 13.63 -13.60
N GLN A 31 -3.60 13.94 -14.40
CA GLN A 31 -3.93 13.19 -15.60
C GLN A 31 -3.01 13.50 -16.79
N GLN A 32 -2.15 14.52 -16.72
CA GLN A 32 -1.26 14.86 -17.84
C GLN A 32 -0.26 13.73 -18.11
N GLY A 33 -0.25 13.24 -19.34
CA GLY A 33 0.63 12.15 -19.75
C GLY A 33 0.12 10.76 -19.38
N LEU A 34 -1.01 10.65 -18.68
CA LEU A 34 -1.74 9.39 -18.54
C LEU A 34 -2.53 9.12 -19.81
N ILE A 35 -2.70 7.84 -20.11
CA ILE A 35 -3.65 7.40 -21.13
C ILE A 35 -5.09 7.48 -20.59
N GLU A 36 -6.07 7.42 -21.49
CA GLU A 36 -7.49 7.59 -21.15
C GLU A 36 -7.97 6.69 -20.01
N GLU A 37 -7.66 5.39 -20.05
CA GLU A 37 -8.08 4.45 -19.00
C GLU A 37 -7.45 4.74 -17.64
N GLU A 38 -6.16 5.09 -17.60
CA GLU A 38 -5.47 5.45 -16.35
C GLU A 38 -6.00 6.78 -15.80
N ALA A 39 -6.34 7.72 -16.68
CA ALA A 39 -6.96 8.98 -16.29
C ALA A 39 -8.36 8.78 -15.71
N LYS A 40 -9.17 7.87 -16.30
CA LYS A 40 -10.49 7.46 -15.78
C LYS A 40 -10.34 6.76 -14.43
N GLU A 41 -9.44 5.78 -14.32
CA GLU A 41 -9.16 5.06 -13.06
C GLU A 41 -8.73 6.02 -11.94
N LEU A 42 -7.84 6.99 -12.22
CA LEU A 42 -7.44 8.00 -11.24
C LEU A 42 -8.63 8.87 -10.78
N ALA A 43 -9.52 9.26 -11.69
CA ALA A 43 -10.70 10.02 -11.32
C ALA A 43 -11.64 9.21 -10.40
N GLU A 44 -11.82 7.92 -10.69
CA GLU A 44 -12.62 7.01 -9.86
C GLU A 44 -12.01 6.80 -8.47
N ASP A 45 -10.68 6.64 -8.39
CA ASP A 45 -9.94 6.56 -7.12
C ASP A 45 -10.20 7.78 -6.24
N LEU A 46 -10.12 9.00 -6.81
CA LEU A 46 -10.37 10.24 -6.09
C LEU A 46 -11.84 10.36 -5.64
N ILE A 47 -12.80 9.95 -6.48
CA ILE A 47 -14.22 9.92 -6.13
C ILE A 47 -14.44 8.97 -4.96
N LEU A 48 -13.78 7.80 -4.96
CA LEU A 48 -13.85 6.84 -3.87
C LEU A 48 -13.27 7.43 -2.57
N VAL A 49 -12.08 8.03 -2.63
CA VAL A 49 -11.46 8.72 -1.48
C VAL A 49 -12.38 9.78 -0.92
N ARG A 50 -13.01 10.59 -1.78
CA ARG A 50 -13.94 11.65 -1.38
C ARG A 50 -15.18 11.14 -0.64
N ARG A 51 -15.60 9.88 -0.82
CA ARG A 51 -16.71 9.29 -0.04
C ARG A 51 -16.36 9.13 1.44
N TRP A 52 -15.07 8.98 1.75
CA TRP A 52 -14.54 8.82 3.09
C TRP A 52 -13.99 10.13 3.66
N LEU A 53 -13.30 10.91 2.83
CA LEU A 53 -12.59 12.10 3.26
C LEU A 53 -13.45 13.37 3.10
N PRO A 54 -13.67 14.16 4.17
CA PRO A 54 -14.41 15.43 4.07
C PRO A 54 -13.72 16.44 3.14
N ARG A 55 -14.51 17.27 2.44
CA ARG A 55 -13.98 18.31 1.53
C ARG A 55 -12.96 19.22 2.19
N GLY A 56 -13.25 19.67 3.41
CA GLY A 56 -12.35 20.54 4.16
C GLY A 56 -10.98 19.91 4.40
N MET A 57 -10.95 18.61 4.72
CA MET A 57 -9.70 17.89 4.96
C MET A 57 -8.90 17.70 3.67
N MET A 58 -9.56 17.37 2.55
CA MET A 58 -8.90 17.30 1.23
C MET A 58 -8.25 18.64 0.88
N MET A 59 -9.01 19.74 0.95
CA MET A 59 -8.51 21.08 0.63
C MET A 59 -7.36 21.49 1.55
N GLU A 60 -7.47 21.23 2.86
CA GLU A 60 -6.40 21.48 3.82
C GLU A 60 -5.13 20.70 3.42
N THR A 61 -5.20 19.38 3.23
CA THR A 61 -4.03 18.56 2.88
C THR A 61 -3.40 18.94 1.54
N GLU A 62 -4.22 19.33 0.56
CA GLU A 62 -3.76 19.76 -0.76
C GLU A 62 -3.08 21.14 -0.71
N SER A 63 -3.53 22.03 0.18
CA SER A 63 -2.95 23.38 0.35
C SER A 63 -1.51 23.36 0.85
N TRP A 64 -1.08 22.29 1.55
CA TRP A 64 0.25 22.22 2.17
C TRP A 64 1.39 22.38 1.16
N ILE A 65 1.18 21.97 -0.10
CA ILE A 65 2.19 22.09 -1.15
C ILE A 65 2.49 23.55 -1.49
N GLU A 66 1.46 24.39 -1.52
CA GLU A 66 1.58 25.82 -1.82
C GLU A 66 2.19 26.54 -0.61
N ASP A 67 1.75 26.14 0.59
CA ASP A 67 2.25 26.69 1.84
C ASP A 67 3.71 26.34 2.14
N SER A 68 4.23 25.22 1.60
CA SER A 68 5.61 24.80 1.80
C SER A 68 6.66 25.79 1.26
N LEU A 69 6.21 26.76 0.45
CA LEU A 69 7.02 27.84 -0.10
C LEU A 69 7.26 28.99 0.90
N PHE A 70 6.59 29.00 2.05
CA PHE A 70 6.62 30.11 3.02
C PHE A 70 7.27 29.68 4.34
N VAL A 71 8.54 30.07 4.54
CA VAL A 71 9.34 29.72 5.73
C VAL A 71 8.71 30.23 7.03
N GLU A 72 8.04 31.38 7.00
CA GLU A 72 7.36 31.99 8.16
C GLU A 72 6.29 31.07 8.78
N ARG A 73 5.64 30.22 7.97
CA ARG A 73 4.65 29.24 8.45
C ARG A 73 5.26 28.06 9.21
N LEU A 74 6.59 27.88 9.13
CA LEU A 74 7.30 26.82 9.88
C LEU A 74 7.63 27.25 11.31
N GLU A 75 7.38 28.50 11.68
CA GLU A 75 7.56 29.00 13.06
C GLU A 75 6.25 29.00 13.86
N ASP A 76 5.10 28.91 13.18
CA ASP A 76 3.78 28.85 13.79
C ASP A 76 3.47 27.44 14.34
N LYS A 77 3.71 27.25 15.63
CA LYS A 77 3.48 25.96 16.29
C LYS A 77 2.03 25.49 16.24
N ASP A 78 1.05 26.41 16.29
CA ASP A 78 -0.36 26.05 16.29
C ASP A 78 -0.77 25.51 14.92
N LEU A 79 -0.28 26.14 13.84
CA LEU A 79 -0.44 25.64 12.48
C LEU A 79 0.18 24.25 12.31
N LEU A 80 1.42 24.05 12.75
CA LEU A 80 2.12 22.77 12.63
C LEU A 80 1.41 21.65 13.40
N THR A 81 0.94 21.97 14.62
CA THR A 81 0.14 21.06 15.45
C THR A 81 -1.16 20.69 14.73
N GLY A 82 -1.88 21.67 14.19
CA GLY A 82 -3.11 21.46 13.41
C GLY A 82 -2.90 20.54 12.21
N ARG A 83 -1.78 20.67 11.50
CA ARG A 83 -1.43 19.78 10.37
C ARG A 83 -1.14 18.35 10.81
N MET A 84 -0.35 18.18 11.87
CA MET A 84 -0.06 16.85 12.43
C MET A 84 -1.34 16.15 12.87
N LEU A 85 -2.26 16.86 13.55
CA LEU A 85 -3.55 16.31 13.97
C LEU A 85 -4.45 16.00 12.78
N THR A 86 -4.49 16.88 11.78
CA THR A 86 -5.24 16.64 10.54
C THR A 86 -4.76 15.37 9.84
N TRP A 87 -3.44 15.18 9.77
CA TRP A 87 -2.85 13.97 9.21
C TRP A 87 -3.19 12.71 10.01
N LEU A 88 -3.10 12.76 11.34
CA LEU A 88 -3.47 11.64 12.20
C LEU A 88 -4.95 11.25 12.05
N CYS A 89 -5.85 12.23 11.98
CA CYS A 89 -7.27 12.00 11.70
C CYS A 89 -7.48 11.37 10.31
N LEU A 90 -6.75 11.82 9.29
CA LEU A 90 -6.81 11.22 7.96
C LEU A 90 -6.39 9.76 7.98
N LEU A 91 -5.29 9.42 8.67
CA LEU A 91 -4.81 8.05 8.81
C LEU A 91 -5.80 7.16 9.57
N GLU A 92 -6.49 7.70 10.59
CA GLU A 92 -7.52 6.97 11.33
C GLU A 92 -8.76 6.68 10.46
N ILE A 93 -9.18 7.64 9.63
CA ILE A 93 -10.25 7.45 8.63
C ILE A 93 -9.85 6.37 7.64
N LEU A 94 -8.60 6.42 7.15
CA LEU A 94 -8.08 5.43 6.21
C LEU A 94 -8.06 4.04 6.84
N ASP A 95 -7.55 3.90 8.07
CA ASP A 95 -7.48 2.61 8.77
C ASP A 95 -8.90 2.05 9.04
N SER A 96 -9.87 2.90 9.35
CA SER A 96 -11.29 2.51 9.48
C SER A 96 -11.89 2.06 8.14
N ALA A 97 -11.54 2.74 7.04
CA ALA A 97 -11.99 2.39 5.69
C ALA A 97 -11.35 1.12 5.15
N SER A 98 -10.23 0.72 5.76
CA SER A 98 -9.31 -0.25 5.21
C SER A 98 -9.73 -1.71 5.27
N SER A 99 -10.88 -2.00 5.90
CA SER A 99 -11.59 -3.27 5.73
C SER A 99 -11.89 -3.59 4.25
N GLN A 100 -11.84 -2.58 3.38
CA GLN A 100 -11.96 -2.70 1.94
C GLN A 100 -10.61 -2.42 1.26
N GLN A 101 -9.92 -3.47 0.82
CA GLN A 101 -8.55 -3.35 0.26
C GLN A 101 -8.44 -2.37 -0.91
N HIS A 102 -9.45 -2.29 -1.78
CA HIS A 102 -9.48 -1.36 -2.91
C HIS A 102 -9.47 0.12 -2.45
N VAL A 103 -10.07 0.43 -1.29
CA VAL A 103 -10.08 1.79 -0.74
C VAL A 103 -8.67 2.23 -0.30
N ARG A 104 -7.91 1.33 0.34
CA ARG A 104 -6.50 1.59 0.72
C ARG A 104 -5.67 2.02 -0.49
N GLY A 105 -5.78 1.27 -1.60
CA GLY A 105 -5.07 1.59 -2.84
C GLY A 105 -5.39 2.99 -3.37
N SER A 106 -6.67 3.37 -3.43
CA SER A 106 -7.10 4.69 -3.90
C SER A 106 -6.60 5.82 -3.00
N PHE A 107 -6.59 5.62 -1.67
CA PHE A 107 -5.99 6.58 -0.73
C PHE A 107 -4.49 6.75 -0.95
N SER A 108 -3.74 5.65 -1.11
CA SER A 108 -2.30 5.73 -1.40
C SER A 108 -2.02 6.49 -2.70
N ILE A 109 -2.83 6.27 -3.74
CA ILE A 109 -2.73 7.01 -5.02
C ILE A 109 -3.02 8.50 -4.81
N TYR A 110 -4.10 8.85 -4.12
CA TYR A 110 -4.45 10.24 -3.83
C TYR A 110 -3.33 10.95 -3.04
N LEU A 111 -2.88 10.35 -1.93
CA LEU A 111 -1.87 10.94 -1.06
C LEU A 111 -0.53 11.10 -1.76
N ARG A 112 -0.14 10.14 -2.60
CA ARG A 112 1.05 10.23 -3.44
C ARG A 112 0.99 11.43 -4.39
N ASN A 113 -0.13 11.60 -5.09
CA ASN A 113 -0.30 12.68 -6.06
C ASN A 113 -0.43 14.06 -5.39
N SER A 114 -1.05 14.13 -4.21
CA SER A 114 -1.16 15.37 -3.43
C SER A 114 0.19 15.88 -2.90
N GLY A 115 1.16 14.99 -2.71
CA GLY A 115 2.44 15.30 -2.06
C GLY A 115 2.32 15.51 -0.54
N ALA A 116 1.12 15.41 0.05
CA ALA A 116 0.88 15.70 1.46
C ALA A 116 1.73 14.84 2.40
N ALA A 117 1.90 13.54 2.09
CA ALA A 117 2.73 12.63 2.87
C ALA A 117 4.20 13.11 2.95
N ASN A 118 4.76 13.57 1.84
CA ASN A 118 6.15 14.04 1.82
C ASN A 118 6.34 15.31 2.66
N LEU A 119 5.37 16.22 2.57
CA LEU A 119 5.39 17.49 3.28
C LEU A 119 5.27 17.28 4.79
N ILE A 120 4.30 16.48 5.23
CA ILE A 120 4.11 16.23 6.66
C ILE A 120 5.28 15.40 7.22
N LEU A 121 5.80 14.43 6.47
CA LEU A 121 6.95 13.64 6.92
C LEU A 121 8.24 14.46 6.99
N ASN A 122 8.43 15.46 6.12
CA ASN A 122 9.54 16.41 6.26
C ASN A 122 9.34 17.36 7.44
N LEU A 123 8.10 17.78 7.70
CA LEU A 123 7.76 18.64 8.83
C LEU A 123 8.06 17.95 10.17
N VAL A 124 7.72 16.65 10.31
CA VAL A 124 8.02 15.94 11.57
C VAL A 124 9.51 15.81 11.86
N LEU A 125 10.38 15.81 10.83
CA LEU A 125 11.83 15.73 11.04
C LEU A 125 12.37 16.90 11.88
N LEU A 126 11.69 18.06 11.88
CA LEU A 126 12.06 19.22 12.69
C LEU A 126 11.86 18.98 14.19
N PHE A 127 11.06 17.98 14.55
CA PHE A 127 10.59 17.72 15.91
C PHE A 127 10.96 16.34 16.43
N LEU A 128 11.48 15.45 15.57
CA LEU A 128 11.93 14.12 15.99
C LEU A 128 13.21 14.22 16.84
N PRO A 129 13.31 13.45 17.93
CA PRO A 129 14.53 13.38 18.75
C PRO A 129 15.58 12.48 18.08
N LEU A 130 16.10 12.89 16.92
CA LEU A 130 17.06 12.15 16.10
C LEU A 130 18.51 12.24 16.63
N ASP A 131 18.69 12.48 17.94
CA ASP A 131 19.98 12.81 18.57
C ASP A 131 21.13 11.93 18.04
N ARG A 132 22.07 12.57 17.35
CA ARG A 132 23.33 11.95 16.95
C ARG A 132 24.19 11.81 18.18
N ALA A 133 24.26 10.59 18.72
CA ALA A 133 25.29 10.18 19.67
C ALA A 133 25.46 11.10 20.91
N THR A 134 24.58 10.99 21.89
CA THR A 134 25.02 11.15 23.29
C THR A 134 24.81 9.82 23.99
N GLY A 135 25.92 9.23 24.45
CA GLY A 135 26.00 7.89 25.03
C GLY A 135 25.31 7.76 26.38
N GLY A 136 23.99 7.93 26.40
CA GLY A 136 23.12 7.62 27.52
C GLY A 136 22.18 6.51 27.09
N SER A 137 22.25 5.36 27.77
CA SER A 137 21.30 4.25 27.65
C SER A 137 19.92 4.65 28.19
N LYS A 138 19.27 5.65 27.56
CA LYS A 138 17.83 5.87 27.73
C LYS A 138 17.17 4.73 26.98
N LYS A 139 16.47 3.86 27.71
CA LYS A 139 15.69 2.75 27.14
C LYS A 139 14.90 3.29 25.94
N ARG A 140 15.20 2.75 24.75
CA ARG A 140 14.51 3.08 23.51
C ARG A 140 13.14 2.40 23.58
N THR A 141 12.16 3.10 24.17
CA THR A 141 10.83 2.53 24.42
C THR A 141 9.97 2.66 23.16
N PRO A 142 9.32 1.58 22.69
CA PRO A 142 8.35 1.70 21.60
C PRO A 142 7.34 2.82 21.86
N ILE A 143 6.92 3.51 20.80
CA ILE A 143 5.89 4.56 20.93
C ILE A 143 4.55 3.85 21.14
N SER A 144 3.87 4.10 22.25
CA SER A 144 2.55 3.52 22.50
C SER A 144 1.46 4.40 21.88
N SER A 145 0.57 3.81 21.09
CA SER A 145 -0.58 4.52 20.50
C SER A 145 -1.57 5.05 21.55
N SER A 146 -1.57 4.48 22.77
CA SER A 146 -2.43 4.91 23.87
C SER A 146 -2.05 6.27 24.45
N GLU A 147 -0.80 6.71 24.26
CA GLU A 147 -0.26 7.95 24.85
C GLU A 147 -0.58 9.20 24.01
N LEU A 148 -1.15 9.03 22.80
CA LEU A 148 -1.38 10.13 21.86
C LEU A 148 -2.44 11.14 22.35
N TRP A 149 -3.49 10.67 23.02
CA TRP A 149 -4.69 11.46 23.31
C TRP A 149 -4.74 12.05 24.73
N GLU A 150 -3.62 12.05 25.46
CA GLU A 150 -3.53 12.71 26.76
C GLU A 150 -3.47 14.24 26.61
N GLU A 151 -4.24 15.00 27.37
CA GLU A 151 -4.45 16.47 27.19
C GLU A 151 -3.13 17.29 27.23
N SER A 152 -2.06 16.75 27.84
CA SER A 152 -0.72 17.34 27.89
C SER A 152 0.18 17.05 26.67
N SER A 153 -0.31 16.33 25.64
CA SER A 153 0.49 15.79 24.52
C SER A 153 0.43 16.61 23.22
N MET A 154 -0.25 17.76 23.19
CA MET A 154 -0.54 18.54 21.98
C MET A 154 0.64 19.39 21.44
N GLU A 155 1.88 19.08 21.83
CA GLU A 155 3.06 19.77 21.30
C GLU A 155 3.61 19.04 20.05
N PRO A 156 4.14 19.75 19.03
CA PRO A 156 4.72 19.14 17.84
C PRO A 156 5.79 18.07 18.12
N SER A 157 6.61 18.25 19.17
CA SER A 157 7.63 17.29 19.62
C SER A 157 7.05 15.97 20.13
N THR A 158 5.82 15.98 20.63
CA THR A 158 5.11 14.78 21.08
C THR A 158 4.33 14.13 19.94
N LEU A 159 3.75 14.94 19.04
CA LEU A 159 2.97 14.45 17.90
C LEU A 159 3.84 13.88 16.77
N ALA A 160 5.00 14.47 16.48
CA ALA A 160 5.87 14.07 15.37
C ALA A 160 6.26 12.57 15.35
N PRO A 161 6.72 11.98 16.48
CA PRO A 161 6.97 10.54 16.56
C PRO A 161 5.76 9.69 16.16
N HIS A 162 4.57 10.09 16.61
CA HIS A 162 3.33 9.36 16.35
C HIS A 162 2.85 9.51 14.92
N VAL A 163 3.00 10.70 14.31
CA VAL A 163 2.74 10.91 12.88
C VAL A 163 3.62 9.97 12.06
N LEU A 164 4.93 9.91 12.32
CA LEU A 164 5.82 9.00 11.59
C LEU A 164 5.43 7.53 11.82
N GLN A 165 5.16 7.15 13.08
CA GLN A 165 4.75 5.79 13.43
C GLN A 165 3.47 5.37 12.71
N LYS A 166 2.40 6.17 12.81
CA LYS A 166 1.12 5.87 12.19
C LYS A 166 1.20 5.87 10.67
N THR A 167 1.98 6.79 10.08
CA THR A 167 2.22 6.77 8.63
C THR A 167 2.92 5.49 8.21
N ALA A 168 3.95 5.05 8.94
CA ALA A 168 4.67 3.81 8.67
C ALA A 168 3.79 2.55 8.81
N GLN A 169 2.82 2.57 9.73
CA GLN A 169 1.89 1.46 9.96
C GLN A 169 0.76 1.40 8.91
N VAL A 170 0.22 2.56 8.54
CA VAL A 170 -0.97 2.65 7.66
C VAL A 170 -0.59 2.74 6.19
N LEU A 171 0.55 3.37 5.87
CA LEU A 171 1.06 3.65 4.53
C LEU A 171 2.55 3.28 4.42
N PRO A 172 2.93 2.00 4.62
CA PRO A 172 4.32 1.56 4.60
C PRO A 172 5.04 1.85 3.27
N THR A 173 4.37 1.68 2.13
CA THR A 173 4.94 1.93 0.79
C THR A 173 5.21 3.43 0.60
N LEU A 174 4.30 4.32 1.01
CA LEU A 174 4.55 5.78 0.92
C LEU A 174 5.63 6.24 1.90
N THR A 175 5.69 5.65 3.09
CA THR A 175 6.75 5.95 4.07
C THR A 175 8.12 5.58 3.53
N LYS A 176 8.22 4.39 2.91
CA LYS A 176 9.45 3.95 2.25
C LYS A 176 9.82 4.87 1.09
N LEU A 177 8.87 5.18 0.20
CA LEU A 177 9.10 6.07 -0.94
C LEU A 177 9.60 7.45 -0.49
N TRP A 178 8.97 8.02 0.55
CA TRP A 178 9.44 9.26 1.16
C TRP A 178 10.88 9.13 1.67
N TRP A 179 11.22 8.06 2.38
CA TRP A 179 12.57 7.88 2.92
C TRP A 179 13.63 7.72 1.83
N GLU A 180 13.31 7.03 0.73
CA GLU A 180 14.22 6.81 -0.40
C GLU A 180 14.41 8.08 -1.26
N GLU A 181 13.35 8.84 -1.50
CA GLU A 181 13.35 9.93 -2.49
C GLU A 181 13.34 11.35 -1.89
N PHE A 182 12.73 11.55 -0.72
CA PHE A 182 12.40 12.89 -0.19
C PHE A 182 13.06 13.19 1.17
N CYS A 183 13.42 12.18 1.96
CA CYS A 183 14.11 12.38 3.22
C CYS A 183 15.52 12.97 2.98
N PRO A 184 15.92 14.04 3.68
CA PRO A 184 17.26 14.58 3.59
C PRO A 184 18.31 13.50 3.87
N LYS A 185 19.27 13.33 2.96
CA LYS A 185 20.33 12.31 3.08
C LYS A 185 21.13 12.43 4.39
N SER A 186 21.27 13.65 4.92
CA SER A 186 21.91 13.90 6.21
C SER A 186 21.14 13.32 7.41
N LEU A 187 19.84 13.11 7.29
CA LEU A 187 18.98 12.58 8.35
C LEU A 187 18.58 11.12 8.12
N SER A 188 18.74 10.59 6.90
CA SER A 188 18.29 9.25 6.50
C SER A 188 18.72 8.13 7.45
N ASP A 189 19.99 8.10 7.87
CA ASP A 189 20.51 7.09 8.81
C ASP A 189 19.90 7.24 10.21
N ALA A 190 19.76 8.47 10.69
CA ALA A 190 19.19 8.75 12.01
C ALA A 190 17.69 8.39 12.04
N VAL A 191 16.96 8.67 10.96
CA VAL A 191 15.57 8.25 10.77
C VAL A 191 15.47 6.72 10.71
N SER A 192 16.37 6.05 9.98
CA SER A 192 16.38 4.59 9.91
C SER A 192 16.59 3.97 11.29
N GLN A 193 17.55 4.48 12.07
CA GLN A 193 17.78 4.03 13.44
C GLN A 193 16.57 4.31 14.34
N PHE A 194 15.95 5.49 14.21
CA PHE A 194 14.74 5.82 14.97
C PHE A 194 13.58 4.85 14.66
N VAL A 195 13.37 4.51 13.38
CA VAL A 195 12.36 3.53 12.97
C VAL A 195 12.67 2.15 13.55
N GLU A 196 13.91 1.68 13.42
CA GLU A 196 14.36 0.39 13.96
C GLU A 196 14.11 0.27 15.46
N ASP A 197 14.40 1.34 16.20
CA ASP A 197 14.36 1.33 17.65
C ASP A 197 12.96 1.56 18.24
N ARG A 198 12.15 2.42 17.61
CA ARG A 198 10.93 2.97 18.22
C ARG A 198 9.64 2.59 17.52
N ILE A 199 9.69 2.28 16.22
CA ILE A 199 8.50 2.09 15.37
C ILE A 199 8.35 0.63 14.94
N ALA A 200 9.39 0.05 14.35
CA ALA A 200 9.36 -1.29 13.77
C ALA A 200 9.01 -2.43 14.74
N PRO A 201 9.44 -2.41 16.03
CA PRO A 201 9.03 -3.44 16.99
C PRO A 201 7.53 -3.45 17.24
N GLU A 202 6.94 -2.25 17.36
CA GLU A 202 5.51 -2.08 17.62
C GLU A 202 4.66 -2.40 16.40
N ALA A 203 5.10 -2.00 15.21
CA ALA A 203 4.45 -2.36 13.96
C ALA A 203 4.37 -3.89 13.79
N LEU A 204 5.47 -4.61 14.04
CA LEU A 204 5.48 -6.08 13.98
C LEU A 204 4.56 -6.69 15.05
N ARG A 205 4.56 -6.14 16.27
CA ARG A 205 3.69 -6.60 17.36
C ARG A 205 2.21 -6.52 16.98
N LEU A 206 1.78 -5.40 16.39
CA LEU A 206 0.40 -5.20 15.94
C LEU A 206 0.03 -6.15 14.80
N GLU A 207 0.92 -6.39 13.85
CA GLU A 207 0.69 -7.37 12.78
C GLU A 207 0.54 -8.80 13.32
N LEU A 208 1.36 -9.19 14.30
CA LEU A 208 1.21 -10.51 14.94
C LEU A 208 -0.11 -10.63 15.72
N GLN A 209 -0.55 -9.56 16.41
CA GLN A 209 -1.87 -9.56 17.05
C GLN A 209 -3.01 -9.68 16.04
N ARG A 210 -2.89 -9.04 14.87
CA ARG A 210 -3.85 -9.17 13.78
C ARG A 210 -3.93 -10.63 13.31
N ILE A 211 -2.78 -11.29 13.16
CA ILE A 211 -2.69 -12.71 12.79
C ILE A 211 -3.31 -13.60 13.87
N GLU A 212 -3.00 -13.38 15.15
CA GLU A 212 -3.56 -14.15 16.27
C GLU A 212 -5.09 -14.01 16.38
N SER A 213 -5.61 -12.82 16.04
CA SER A 213 -7.04 -12.52 16.09
C SER A 213 -7.81 -13.04 14.87
N ALA A 214 -7.10 -13.40 13.80
CA ALA A 214 -7.71 -13.86 12.57
C ALA A 214 -8.27 -15.29 12.71
N THR A 215 -9.56 -15.45 12.44
CA THR A 215 -10.24 -16.76 12.45
C THR A 215 -10.46 -17.26 11.03
N GLY A 216 -10.62 -18.58 10.85
CA GLY A 216 -11.07 -19.14 9.58
C GLY A 216 -9.97 -19.32 8.52
N MET A 217 -8.75 -19.64 8.94
CA MET A 217 -7.62 -19.89 8.04
C MET A 217 -7.66 -21.24 7.31
N GLY A 218 -8.68 -22.07 7.59
CA GLY A 218 -8.87 -23.39 6.97
C GLY A 218 -7.64 -24.28 7.11
N GLU A 219 -7.08 -24.67 5.97
CA GLU A 219 -5.90 -25.52 5.79
C GLU A 219 -4.57 -24.83 6.10
N MET A 220 -4.58 -23.54 6.47
CA MET A 220 -3.39 -22.75 6.75
C MET A 220 -3.23 -22.47 8.24
N THR A 221 -2.03 -22.69 8.75
CA THR A 221 -1.61 -22.29 10.10
C THR A 221 -0.52 -21.23 10.02
N ILE A 222 -0.61 -20.19 10.84
CA ILE A 222 0.35 -19.08 10.86
C ILE A 222 0.94 -18.94 12.26
N SER A 223 2.25 -18.73 12.32
CA SER A 223 2.99 -18.45 13.54
C SER A 223 3.99 -17.33 13.28
N GLY A 224 4.32 -16.53 14.28
CA GLY A 224 5.30 -15.48 14.11
C GLY A 224 6.03 -15.14 15.41
N SER A 225 7.17 -14.47 15.28
CA SER A 225 8.05 -14.16 16.39
C SER A 225 8.60 -12.75 16.27
N ILE A 226 8.40 -11.96 17.33
CA ILE A 226 8.98 -10.61 17.44
C ILE A 226 10.51 -10.70 17.54
N PHE A 227 11.04 -11.74 18.20
CA PHE A 227 12.47 -11.89 18.44
C PHE A 227 13.24 -12.25 17.16
N THR A 228 12.76 -13.23 16.40
CA THR A 228 13.40 -13.61 15.12
C THR A 228 12.97 -12.71 13.97
N ARG A 229 11.88 -11.96 14.15
CA ARG A 229 11.23 -11.16 13.10
C ARG A 229 10.79 -11.97 11.89
N GLU A 230 10.47 -13.25 12.12
CA GLU A 230 9.97 -14.16 11.11
C GLU A 230 8.49 -14.45 11.34
N VAL A 231 7.71 -14.45 10.26
CA VAL A 231 6.33 -14.95 10.22
C VAL A 231 6.28 -16.14 9.27
N SER A 232 5.88 -17.29 9.79
CA SER A 232 5.81 -18.55 9.06
C SER A 232 4.37 -19.00 8.88
N ALA A 233 4.00 -19.36 7.65
CA ALA A 233 2.72 -19.97 7.34
C ALA A 233 2.94 -21.37 6.78
N THR A 234 2.15 -22.34 7.25
CA THR A 234 2.13 -23.71 6.74
C THR A 234 0.73 -24.02 6.21
N TYR A 235 0.66 -24.44 4.95
CA TYR A 235 -0.55 -24.87 4.27
C TYR A 235 -0.52 -26.38 4.07
N GLU A 236 -1.61 -27.07 4.41
CA GLU A 236 -1.69 -28.53 4.33
C GLU A 236 -3.00 -28.97 3.67
N GLN A 237 -2.89 -29.57 2.50
CA GLN A 237 -4.03 -30.15 1.78
C GLN A 237 -3.61 -31.49 1.16
N ASP A 238 -4.43 -32.51 1.38
CA ASP A 238 -4.15 -33.90 1.01
C ASP A 238 -2.76 -34.35 1.54
N ASP A 239 -1.84 -34.77 0.65
CA ASP A 239 -0.46 -35.14 0.99
C ASP A 239 0.56 -34.03 0.67
N CYS A 240 0.11 -32.81 0.39
CA CYS A 240 0.95 -31.67 0.06
C CYS A 240 1.05 -30.70 1.24
N GLN A 241 2.28 -30.51 1.75
CA GLN A 241 2.59 -29.48 2.74
C GLN A 241 3.44 -28.37 2.09
N LEU A 242 2.96 -27.14 2.17
CA LEU A 242 3.67 -25.95 1.72
C LEU A 242 4.02 -25.07 2.92
N SER A 243 5.19 -24.44 2.92
CA SER A 243 5.44 -23.40 3.91
C SER A 243 6.14 -22.17 3.35
N VAL A 244 5.73 -21.03 3.87
CA VAL A 244 6.22 -19.68 3.59
C VAL A 244 6.84 -19.13 4.86
N VAL A 245 7.96 -18.44 4.73
CA VAL A 245 8.57 -17.64 5.80
C VAL A 245 8.79 -16.24 5.27
N ILE A 246 8.24 -15.26 5.97
CA ILE A 246 8.41 -13.83 5.73
C ILE A 246 9.36 -13.30 6.80
N THR A 247 10.50 -12.76 6.38
CA THR A 247 11.48 -12.14 7.26
C THR A 247 11.32 -10.63 7.21
N VAL A 248 10.94 -10.03 8.34
CA VAL A 248 10.67 -8.60 8.47
C VAL A 248 11.96 -7.89 8.91
N PRO A 249 12.51 -6.94 8.12
CA PRO A 249 13.77 -6.28 8.46
C PRO A 249 13.63 -5.41 9.70
N SER A 250 14.72 -5.17 10.43
CA SER A 250 14.71 -4.45 11.71
C SER A 250 14.16 -3.02 11.61
N ASN A 251 14.30 -2.39 10.45
CA ASN A 251 13.80 -1.05 10.13
C ASN A 251 12.60 -1.05 9.15
N PHE A 252 11.77 -2.10 9.13
CA PHE A 252 10.50 -2.11 8.39
C PHE A 252 9.63 -0.89 8.77
N PRO A 253 9.00 -0.17 7.83
CA PRO A 253 8.85 -0.47 6.39
C PRO A 253 9.93 0.11 5.46
N LEU A 254 11.00 0.72 5.99
CA LEU A 254 12.02 1.38 5.14
C LEU A 254 12.80 0.39 4.27
N ARG A 255 12.92 -0.86 4.71
CA ARG A 255 13.50 -1.96 3.94
C ARG A 255 12.43 -2.99 3.61
N ASN A 256 12.63 -3.63 2.46
CA ASN A 256 11.73 -4.67 1.97
C ASN A 256 11.76 -5.90 2.87
N VAL A 257 10.60 -6.55 2.98
CA VAL A 257 10.51 -7.89 3.53
C VAL A 257 11.14 -8.91 2.58
N GLU A 258 11.76 -9.93 3.16
CA GLU A 258 12.26 -11.09 2.42
C GLU A 258 11.27 -12.24 2.56
N VAL A 259 11.14 -13.06 1.51
CA VAL A 259 10.16 -14.15 1.45
C VAL A 259 10.85 -15.41 0.97
N ASP A 260 10.88 -16.42 1.82
CA ASP A 260 11.55 -17.70 1.61
C ASP A 260 10.59 -18.87 1.78
N GLY A 261 10.88 -19.95 1.06
CA GLY A 261 10.06 -21.16 1.05
C GLY A 261 10.81 -22.21 1.83
N ARG A 262 10.49 -22.39 3.11
CA ARG A 262 11.02 -23.54 3.85
C ARG A 262 10.20 -24.77 3.46
N LYS A 263 10.83 -25.94 3.36
CA LYS A 263 10.15 -27.26 3.29
C LYS A 263 9.08 -27.48 2.20
N THR A 264 8.99 -26.70 1.12
CA THR A 264 8.09 -27.01 -0.02
C THR A 264 8.64 -28.19 -0.85
N LEU A 265 8.59 -29.40 -0.29
CA LEU A 265 9.00 -30.62 -0.96
C LEU A 265 8.03 -30.92 -2.12
N GLY A 266 8.55 -31.25 -3.30
CA GLY A 266 7.74 -31.61 -4.48
C GLY A 266 7.17 -30.45 -5.30
N ILE A 267 7.39 -29.19 -4.89
CA ILE A 267 6.97 -28.02 -5.68
C ILE A 267 8.07 -27.55 -6.63
N PRO A 268 7.77 -27.37 -7.93
CA PRO A 268 8.72 -26.79 -8.87
C PRO A 268 9.17 -25.39 -8.45
N GLU A 269 10.48 -25.11 -8.52
CA GLU A 269 11.08 -23.83 -8.12
C GLU A 269 10.42 -22.62 -8.81
N LYS A 270 10.03 -22.77 -10.08
CA LYS A 270 9.32 -21.73 -10.83
C LYS A 270 7.99 -21.36 -10.19
N ARG A 271 7.22 -22.34 -9.71
CA ARG A 271 5.92 -22.13 -9.04
C ARG A 271 6.13 -21.37 -7.74
N TRP A 272 7.09 -21.85 -6.93
CA TRP A 272 7.50 -21.19 -5.69
C TRP A 272 7.90 -19.73 -5.89
N LYS A 273 8.78 -19.45 -6.86
CA LYS A 273 9.26 -18.08 -7.16
C LYS A 273 8.11 -17.11 -7.50
N ARG A 274 7.04 -17.59 -8.14
CA ARG A 274 5.85 -16.77 -8.43
C ARG A 274 5.09 -16.40 -7.16
N TRP A 275 4.85 -17.36 -6.27
CA TRP A 275 4.19 -17.09 -4.99
C TRP A 275 5.01 -16.12 -4.12
N ALA A 276 6.33 -16.33 -4.03
CA ALA A 276 7.21 -15.42 -3.31
C ALA A 276 7.24 -14.01 -3.94
N LEU A 277 7.13 -13.89 -5.27
CA LEU A 277 7.01 -12.60 -5.94
C LEU A 277 5.70 -11.90 -5.58
N MET A 278 4.58 -12.61 -5.62
CA MET A 278 3.26 -12.08 -5.27
C MET A 278 3.22 -11.53 -3.84
N ILE A 279 3.71 -12.30 -2.86
CA ILE A 279 3.80 -11.86 -1.46
C ILE A 279 4.65 -10.58 -1.35
N ARG A 280 5.83 -10.56 -1.98
CA ARG A 280 6.71 -9.37 -2.00
C ARG A 280 6.04 -8.16 -2.66
N MET A 281 5.28 -8.36 -3.74
CA MET A 281 4.57 -7.26 -4.40
C MET A 281 3.50 -6.66 -3.50
N MET A 282 2.74 -7.48 -2.77
CA MET A 282 1.73 -6.98 -1.85
C MET A 282 2.36 -6.18 -0.70
N LEU A 283 3.33 -6.78 -0.02
CA LEU A 283 3.90 -6.21 1.21
C LEU A 283 4.78 -4.98 0.96
N ASN A 284 5.49 -4.95 -0.17
CA ASN A 284 6.43 -3.85 -0.43
C ASN A 284 5.81 -2.72 -1.27
N ASN A 285 4.77 -3.00 -2.08
CA ASN A 285 4.29 -2.07 -3.10
C ASN A 285 2.79 -1.75 -3.07
N GLN A 286 1.98 -2.43 -2.25
CA GLN A 286 0.52 -2.24 -2.24
C GLN A 286 -0.07 -2.02 -0.85
N ASP A 287 0.75 -1.59 0.12
CA ASP A 287 0.32 -1.31 1.50
C ASP A 287 -0.52 -2.44 2.14
N GLY A 288 -0.29 -3.69 1.71
CA GLY A 288 -0.99 -4.86 2.26
C GLY A 288 -0.36 -5.36 3.56
N THR A 289 -1.17 -5.96 4.42
CA THR A 289 -0.72 -6.46 5.72
C THR A 289 -0.08 -7.85 5.58
N LEU A 290 0.65 -8.31 6.61
CA LEU A 290 1.21 -9.67 6.62
C LEU A 290 0.10 -10.72 6.49
N LEU A 291 -1.06 -10.45 7.12
CA LEU A 291 -2.23 -11.29 7.05
C LEU A 291 -2.81 -11.33 5.63
N ASP A 292 -3.03 -10.18 5.00
CA ASP A 292 -3.60 -10.10 3.64
C ASP A 292 -2.72 -10.85 2.64
N ALA A 293 -1.40 -10.73 2.77
CA ALA A 293 -0.45 -11.39 1.87
C ALA A 293 -0.48 -12.91 2.01
N LEU A 294 -0.64 -13.43 3.23
CA LEU A 294 -0.73 -14.86 3.50
C LEU A 294 -2.09 -15.43 3.09
N GLN A 295 -3.18 -14.67 3.28
CA GLN A 295 -4.51 -15.05 2.81
C GLN A 295 -4.56 -15.11 1.28
N LEU A 296 -4.08 -14.08 0.58
CA LEU A 296 -4.03 -14.09 -0.87
C LEU A 296 -3.12 -15.24 -1.38
N TRP A 297 -2.03 -15.53 -0.67
CA TRP A 297 -1.17 -16.67 -1.02
C TRP A 297 -1.94 -17.99 -0.93
N LYS A 298 -2.67 -18.23 0.17
CA LYS A 298 -3.53 -19.41 0.33
C LYS A 298 -4.55 -19.51 -0.81
N GLU A 299 -5.29 -18.45 -1.08
CA GLU A 299 -6.33 -18.46 -2.12
C GLU A 299 -5.76 -18.73 -3.52
N ASN A 300 -4.57 -18.19 -3.83
CA ASN A 300 -3.88 -18.51 -5.07
C ASN A 300 -3.44 -19.97 -5.14
N VAL A 301 -2.93 -20.51 -4.03
CA VAL A 301 -2.58 -21.93 -3.91
C VAL A 301 -3.81 -22.79 -4.16
N ASP A 302 -4.92 -22.53 -3.48
CA ASP A 302 -6.21 -23.24 -3.63
C ASP A 302 -6.65 -23.23 -5.10
N LYS A 303 -6.67 -22.05 -5.74
CA LYS A 303 -7.09 -21.93 -7.15
C LYS A 303 -6.15 -22.62 -8.13
N GLU A 304 -4.84 -22.63 -7.88
CA GLU A 304 -3.93 -23.42 -8.71
C GLU A 304 -4.15 -24.93 -8.52
N PHE A 305 -4.52 -25.40 -7.32
CA PHE A 305 -4.92 -26.80 -7.09
C PHE A 305 -6.26 -27.16 -7.75
N GLU A 306 -7.19 -26.21 -7.85
CA GLU A 306 -8.41 -26.33 -8.67
C GLU A 306 -8.13 -26.35 -10.19
N GLY A 307 -6.87 -26.15 -10.62
CA GLY A 307 -6.46 -26.18 -12.02
C GLY A 307 -6.55 -24.84 -12.74
N VAL A 308 -6.74 -23.73 -12.02
CA VAL A 308 -6.73 -22.39 -12.62
C VAL A 308 -5.29 -21.97 -12.90
N GLU A 309 -5.01 -21.64 -14.16
CA GLU A 309 -3.68 -21.15 -14.56
C GLU A 309 -3.48 -19.67 -14.17
N PRO A 310 -2.31 -19.29 -13.65
CA PRO A 310 -2.02 -17.91 -13.27
C PRO A 310 -1.82 -17.02 -14.50
N CYS A 311 -2.13 -15.74 -14.35
CA CYS A 311 -1.90 -14.75 -15.39
C CYS A 311 -0.40 -14.67 -15.76
N PRO A 312 -0.02 -14.78 -17.05
CA PRO A 312 1.38 -14.73 -17.46
C PRO A 312 2.10 -13.40 -17.23
N VAL A 313 1.36 -12.32 -16.97
CA VAL A 313 1.92 -10.96 -16.77
C VAL A 313 2.30 -10.72 -15.31
N CYS A 314 1.38 -10.99 -14.38
CA CYS A 314 1.61 -10.78 -12.94
C CYS A 314 2.02 -12.04 -12.19
N TYR A 315 1.97 -13.21 -12.85
CA TYR A 315 2.29 -14.52 -12.29
C TYR A 315 1.39 -14.99 -11.13
N SER A 316 0.23 -14.37 -10.97
CA SER A 316 -0.76 -14.67 -9.93
C SER A 316 -2.06 -15.19 -10.54
N VAL A 317 -2.79 -16.07 -9.85
CA VAL A 317 -4.16 -16.46 -10.22
C VAL A 317 -5.14 -15.36 -9.83
N LEU A 318 -5.11 -14.91 -8.58
CA LEU A 318 -5.86 -13.75 -8.15
C LEU A 318 -4.99 -12.50 -8.27
N SER A 319 -5.51 -11.47 -8.91
CA SER A 319 -4.83 -10.17 -9.05
C SER A 319 -4.55 -9.58 -7.67
N VAL A 320 -3.31 -9.15 -7.41
CA VAL A 320 -2.95 -8.52 -6.12
C VAL A 320 -3.77 -7.24 -5.85
N LYS A 321 -4.16 -6.53 -6.92
CA LYS A 321 -4.92 -5.27 -6.83
C LYS A 321 -6.43 -5.50 -6.74
N THR A 322 -6.97 -6.37 -7.59
CA THR A 322 -8.43 -6.50 -7.77
C THR A 322 -9.02 -7.77 -7.20
N HIS A 323 -8.20 -8.75 -6.80
CA HIS A 323 -8.63 -10.08 -6.37
C HIS A 323 -9.47 -10.84 -7.42
N GLU A 324 -9.38 -10.41 -8.69
CA GLU A 324 -10.10 -11.04 -9.78
C GLU A 324 -9.29 -12.17 -10.41
N LEU A 325 -10.01 -13.11 -11.03
CA LEU A 325 -9.43 -14.17 -11.85
C LEU A 325 -9.04 -13.66 -13.24
N PRO A 326 -8.12 -14.34 -13.94
CA PRO A 326 -7.77 -13.99 -15.31
C PRO A 326 -8.90 -14.42 -16.24
N THR A 327 -9.72 -13.47 -16.67
CA THR A 327 -10.90 -13.73 -17.52
C THR A 327 -10.65 -13.45 -19.00
N LEU A 328 -9.60 -12.72 -19.39
CA LEU A 328 -9.34 -12.42 -20.79
C LEU A 328 -8.48 -13.52 -21.44
N GLN A 329 -9.09 -14.37 -22.26
CA GLN A 329 -8.39 -15.46 -22.93
C GLN A 329 -7.98 -15.10 -24.36
N CYS A 330 -6.71 -15.33 -24.71
CA CYS A 330 -6.23 -15.22 -26.09
C CYS A 330 -6.83 -16.33 -26.98
N LYS A 331 -7.44 -16.00 -28.12
CA LYS A 331 -8.01 -16.99 -29.04
C LYS A 331 -6.97 -17.91 -29.66
N THR A 332 -5.74 -17.43 -29.86
CA THR A 332 -4.63 -18.17 -30.49
C THR A 332 -3.96 -19.14 -29.51
N CYS A 333 -3.42 -18.65 -28.39
CA CYS A 333 -2.63 -19.48 -27.46
C CYS A 333 -3.41 -19.95 -26.23
N LYS A 334 -4.68 -19.58 -26.08
CA LYS A 334 -5.60 -19.98 -24.98
C LYS A 334 -5.19 -19.58 -23.56
N ASN A 335 -4.08 -18.87 -23.39
CA ASN A 335 -3.66 -18.33 -22.10
C ASN A 335 -4.61 -17.21 -21.66
N LYS A 336 -4.87 -17.14 -20.34
CA LYS A 336 -5.76 -16.15 -19.73
C LYS A 336 -4.97 -15.04 -19.05
N PHE A 337 -5.54 -13.83 -19.03
CA PHE A 337 -4.94 -12.65 -18.44
C PHE A 337 -5.96 -11.90 -17.57
N HIS A 338 -5.50 -11.27 -16.49
CA HIS A 338 -6.30 -10.23 -15.83
C HIS A 338 -6.49 -9.06 -16.78
N ALA A 339 -7.67 -8.46 -16.76
CA ALA A 339 -7.97 -7.29 -17.59
C ALA A 339 -6.95 -6.16 -17.34
N SER A 340 -6.77 -5.78 -16.08
CA SER A 340 -5.82 -4.74 -15.65
C SER A 340 -4.38 -5.00 -16.13
N CYS A 341 -3.91 -6.25 -16.02
CA CYS A 341 -2.55 -6.63 -16.43
C CYS A 341 -2.35 -6.55 -17.95
N LEU A 342 -3.32 -7.03 -18.72
CA LEU A 342 -3.22 -7.03 -20.18
C LEU A 342 -3.31 -5.62 -20.75
N TYR A 343 -4.24 -4.80 -20.25
CA TYR A 343 -4.36 -3.42 -20.69
C TYR A 343 -3.09 -2.63 -20.37
N LYS A 344 -2.60 -2.72 -19.14
CA LYS A 344 -1.31 -2.10 -18.76
C LYS A 344 -0.17 -2.52 -19.68
N TRP A 345 -0.12 -3.80 -20.08
CA TRP A 345 0.87 -4.28 -21.03
C TRP A 345 0.75 -3.65 -22.42
N PHE A 346 -0.46 -3.58 -23.01
CA PHE A 346 -0.66 -2.94 -24.32
C PHE A 346 -0.24 -1.49 -24.31
N ASN A 347 -0.58 -0.79 -23.23
CA ASN A 347 -0.28 0.63 -23.07
C ASN A 347 1.22 0.87 -22.93
N THR A 348 1.90 0.07 -22.09
CA THR A 348 3.35 0.20 -21.86
C THR A 348 4.17 -0.23 -23.09
N SER A 349 3.71 -1.25 -23.83
CA SER A 349 4.44 -1.78 -25.00
C SER A 349 4.15 -1.02 -26.29
N GLY A 350 3.10 -0.17 -26.33
CA GLY A 350 2.62 0.50 -27.53
C GLY A 350 2.05 -0.45 -28.59
N LYS A 351 1.75 -1.72 -28.23
CA LYS A 351 1.29 -2.75 -29.15
C LYS A 351 0.17 -3.59 -28.54
N SER A 352 -0.94 -3.69 -29.27
CA SER A 352 -2.05 -4.59 -28.92
C SER A 352 -1.78 -6.02 -29.41
N GLN A 353 -0.71 -6.65 -28.91
CA GLN A 353 -0.30 -8.02 -29.25
C GLN A 353 -0.24 -8.89 -28.00
N CYS A 354 -0.66 -10.16 -28.11
CA CYS A 354 -0.62 -11.11 -27.01
C CYS A 354 0.81 -11.26 -26.45
N VAL A 355 0.96 -11.10 -25.14
CA VAL A 355 2.24 -11.15 -24.41
C VAL A 355 3.06 -12.41 -24.74
N LEU A 356 2.38 -13.55 -24.92
CA LEU A 356 3.03 -14.83 -25.17
C LEU A 356 3.25 -15.15 -26.65
N CYS A 357 2.20 -15.17 -27.48
CA CYS A 357 2.31 -15.60 -28.88
C CYS A 357 2.62 -14.47 -29.87
N GLN A 358 2.67 -13.21 -29.40
CA GLN A 358 2.97 -12.01 -30.19
C GLN A 358 2.03 -11.77 -31.39
N GLN A 359 0.92 -12.50 -31.47
CA GLN A 359 -0.13 -12.26 -32.47
C GLN A 359 -0.97 -11.04 -32.06
N PRO A 360 -1.54 -10.30 -33.04
CA PRO A 360 -2.52 -9.25 -32.76
C PRO A 360 -3.60 -9.75 -31.80
N TRP A 361 -3.90 -8.95 -30.77
CA TRP A 361 -4.80 -9.37 -29.72
C TRP A 361 -6.20 -9.63 -30.28
N SER A 362 -6.64 -10.89 -30.15
CA SER A 362 -8.03 -11.28 -30.34
C SER A 362 -8.40 -12.21 -29.19
N GLY A 363 -9.11 -11.67 -28.21
CA GLY A 363 -9.47 -12.40 -27.00
C GLY A 363 -10.98 -12.43 -26.74
N THR A 364 -11.39 -13.24 -25.78
CA THR A 364 -12.77 -13.30 -25.26
C THR A 364 -12.73 -13.34 -23.74
N HIS A 365 -13.74 -12.73 -23.11
CA HIS A 365 -13.98 -12.91 -21.69
C HIS A 365 -14.47 -14.33 -21.44
N VAL A 366 -13.84 -15.05 -20.52
CA VAL A 366 -14.23 -16.37 -20.04
C VAL A 366 -14.49 -16.25 -18.56
N GLY A 367 -15.72 -16.59 -18.17
CA GLY A 367 -16.17 -16.66 -16.78
C GLY A 367 -15.64 -17.89 -16.07
#